data_AF-A0A9P8Z551-F1
#
_entry.id   AF-A0A9P8Z551-F1
#
_cell.length_a   1.000
_cell.length_b   1.000
_cell.length_c   1.000
_cell.angle_alpha   90.00
_cell.angle_beta   90.00
_cell.angle_gamma   90.00
#
_symmetry.space_group_name_H-M   'P 1'
#
loop_
_entity.id
_entity.type
_entity.pdbx_description
1 polymer ?
#
loop_
_entity_poly.entity_id
_entity_poly.type
_entity_poly.pdbx_seq_one_letter_code
_entity_poly.pdbx_strand_id
1 'polypeptide(L)'
;MSLGVDARTSFITFWLPAMYWHKHVALRFLSQAPLSVSPSPDVVTRTFMIFRGIPDSETSQWTRRSDPEEWKDAVGVDTARAADPKLFRVLEWGGMEVTACHVRARITAVVARLLVA
;
A
#
# COMPACT_ATOMS: atom_id res chain seq x y z
N MET A 1 -13.29 7.20 -3.43
CA MET A 1 -12.62 6.48 -4.53
C MET A 1 -12.24 5.10 -4.00
N SER A 2 -12.93 4.03 -4.42
CA SER A 2 -12.55 2.67 -4.00
C SER A 2 -11.40 2.16 -4.87
N LEU A 3 -10.56 1.29 -4.31
CA LEU A 3 -9.50 0.61 -5.04
C LEU A 3 -10.13 -0.10 -6.27
N GLY A 4 -9.54 0.10 -7.46
CA GLY A 4 -10.05 -0.50 -8.71
C GLY A 4 -10.27 -2.01 -8.57
N VAL A 5 -11.19 -2.58 -9.35
CA VAL A 5 -11.53 -4.02 -9.25
C VAL A 5 -10.27 -4.90 -9.37
N ASP A 6 -9.35 -4.55 -10.27
CA ASP A 6 -8.09 -5.28 -10.43
C ASP A 6 -7.20 -5.17 -9.21
N ALA A 7 -7.00 -3.97 -8.66
CA ALA A 7 -6.15 -3.78 -7.48
C ALA A 7 -6.73 -4.43 -6.21
N ARG A 8 -8.07 -4.48 -6.06
CA ARG A 8 -8.74 -5.27 -5.01
C ARG A 8 -8.51 -6.76 -5.20
N THR A 9 -8.70 -7.24 -6.43
CA THR A 9 -8.50 -8.65 -6.78
C THR A 9 -7.05 -9.05 -6.56
N SER A 10 -6.08 -8.26 -7.03
CA SER A 10 -4.66 -8.51 -6.80
C SER A 10 -4.31 -8.53 -5.31
N PHE A 11 -4.90 -7.63 -4.52
CA PHE A 11 -4.69 -7.63 -3.07
C PHE A 11 -5.18 -8.91 -2.41
N ILE A 12 -6.40 -9.33 -2.72
CA ILE A 12 -7.02 -10.54 -2.17
C ILE A 12 -6.28 -11.80 -2.64
N THR A 13 -5.86 -11.85 -3.90
CA THR A 13 -5.26 -13.04 -4.49
C THR A 13 -3.80 -13.24 -4.10
N PHE A 14 -3.00 -12.17 -4.08
CA PHE A 14 -1.53 -12.32 -3.98
C PHE A 14 -0.97 -11.91 -2.62
N TRP A 15 -1.50 -10.86 -1.98
CA TRP A 15 -0.89 -10.34 -0.75
C TRP A 15 -1.63 -10.77 0.51
N LEU A 16 -2.95 -10.85 0.46
CA LEU A 16 -3.76 -11.29 1.60
C LEU A 16 -3.36 -12.69 2.11
N PRO A 17 -3.12 -13.71 1.26
CA PRO A 17 -2.71 -15.02 1.74
C PRO A 17 -1.33 -14.99 2.42
N ALA A 18 -0.40 -14.17 1.93
CA ALA A 18 0.92 -14.02 2.55
C ALA A 18 0.83 -13.31 3.92
N MET A 19 -0.01 -12.27 4.02
CA MET A 19 -0.25 -11.57 5.28
C MET A 19 -0.99 -12.43 6.32
N TYR A 20 -1.86 -13.33 5.88
CA TYR A 20 -2.69 -14.17 6.75
C TYR A 20 -1.88 -15.02 7.73
N TRP A 21 -0.68 -15.45 7.34
CA TRP A 21 0.19 -16.28 8.17
C TRP A 21 0.85 -15.51 9.33
N HIS A 22 0.73 -14.19 9.36
CA HIS A 22 1.36 -13.34 10.37
C HIS A 22 0.34 -12.74 11.32
N LYS A 23 0.56 -12.93 12.63
CA LYS A 23 -0.27 -12.32 13.68
C LYS A 23 -0.21 -10.79 13.66
N HIS A 24 0.96 -10.24 13.30
CA HIS A 24 1.19 -8.82 13.14
C HIS A 24 1.89 -8.59 11.80
N VAL A 25 1.37 -7.65 11.01
CA VAL A 25 1.94 -7.25 9.73
C VAL A 25 2.29 -5.78 9.80
N ALA A 26 3.52 -5.45 9.40
CA ALA A 26 3.96 -4.09 9.17
C ALA A 26 3.80 -3.74 7.69
N LEU A 27 3.05 -2.68 7.40
CA LEU A 27 2.84 -2.17 6.03
C LEU A 27 3.54 -0.82 5.85
N ARG A 28 4.10 -0.58 4.67
CA ARG A 28 4.57 0.73 4.24
C ARG A 28 4.25 0.99 2.77
N PHE A 29 3.71 2.16 2.51
CA PHE A 29 3.53 2.67 1.16
C PHE A 29 4.75 3.48 0.74
N LEU A 30 5.19 3.26 -0.50
CA LEU A 30 6.33 3.95 -1.10
C LEU A 30 5.82 4.92 -2.17
N SER A 31 6.29 6.16 -2.12
CA SER A 31 6.18 7.10 -3.22
C SER A 31 7.08 6.62 -4.36
N GLN A 32 6.53 6.38 -5.55
CA GLN A 32 7.30 5.96 -6.71
C GLN A 32 7.66 7.14 -7.62
N ALA A 33 8.68 6.95 -8.46
CA ALA A 33 9.13 7.95 -9.43
C ALA A 33 8.08 8.20 -10.53
N PRO A 34 8.11 9.38 -11.20
CA PRO A 34 7.17 9.75 -12.25
C PRO A 34 7.16 8.72 -13.38
N LEU A 35 5.97 8.33 -13.83
CA LEU A 35 5.78 7.47 -14.99
C LEU A 35 5.56 8.33 -16.24
N SER A 36 6.34 8.08 -17.29
CA SER A 36 6.14 8.70 -18.61
C SER A 36 5.41 7.72 -19.53
N VAL A 37 4.12 7.96 -19.77
CA VAL A 37 3.30 7.21 -20.74
C VAL A 37 2.92 8.14 -21.90
N SER A 38 2.81 7.61 -23.12
CA SER A 38 2.31 8.35 -24.29
C SER A 38 1.05 7.67 -24.84
N PRO A 39 -0.08 8.38 -25.02
CA PRO A 39 -0.29 9.79 -24.65
C PRO A 39 -0.19 10.03 -23.14
N SER A 40 0.18 11.25 -22.74
CA SER A 40 0.37 11.59 -21.32
C SER A 40 -0.96 11.52 -20.57
N PRO A 41 -1.05 10.76 -19.47
CA PRO A 41 -2.22 10.78 -18.61
C PRO A 41 -2.36 12.10 -17.88
N ASP A 42 -3.60 12.49 -17.62
CA ASP A 42 -3.93 13.67 -16.81
C ASP A 42 -3.60 13.42 -15.34
N VAL A 43 -3.81 12.19 -14.88
CA VAL A 43 -3.59 11.77 -13.49
C VAL A 43 -2.90 10.42 -13.45
N VAL A 44 -1.78 10.34 -12.74
CA VAL A 44 -1.11 9.08 -12.42
C VAL A 44 -1.20 8.86 -10.91
N THR A 45 -1.80 7.76 -10.50
CA THR A 45 -1.77 7.30 -9.12
C THR A 45 -1.00 5.99 -9.06
N ARG A 46 0.13 5.99 -8.37
CA ARG A 46 1.04 4.84 -8.33
C ARG A 46 1.35 4.50 -6.89
N THR A 47 0.80 3.37 -6.44
CA THR A 47 0.93 2.92 -5.07
C THR A 47 1.72 1.63 -5.02
N PHE A 48 2.81 1.63 -4.27
CA PHE A 48 3.59 0.43 -4.02
C PHE A 48 3.64 0.13 -2.53
N MET A 49 3.16 -1.05 -2.16
CA MET A 49 3.06 -1.48 -0.77
C MET A 49 4.13 -2.54 -0.47
N ILE A 50 5.02 -2.26 0.46
CA ILE A 50 5.86 -3.31 1.04
C ILE A 50 5.25 -3.77 2.36
N PHE A 51 5.37 -5.06 2.63
CA PHE A 51 4.88 -5.64 3.88
C PHE A 51 5.84 -6.67 4.45
N ARG A 52 5.81 -6.84 5.77
CA ARG A 52 6.48 -7.95 6.45
C ARG A 52 5.67 -8.43 7.65
N GLY A 53 5.76 -9.72 7.95
CA GLY A 53 5.39 -10.24 9.26
C GLY A 53 6.33 -9.72 10.35
N ILE A 54 5.78 -9.31 11.50
CA ILE A 54 6.55 -8.92 12.67
C ILE A 54 6.24 -9.87 13.85
N PRO A 55 7.26 -10.31 14.61
CA PRO A 55 7.03 -11.09 15.82
C PRO A 55 6.49 -10.20 16.94
N ASP A 56 5.77 -10.80 17.89
CA ASP A 56 5.19 -10.10 19.05
C ASP A 56 6.24 -9.24 19.80
N SER A 57 7.47 -9.75 19.95
CA SER A 57 8.58 -9.09 20.63
C SER A 57 8.99 -7.76 20.01
N GLU A 58 8.78 -7.58 18.70
CA GLU A 58 9.15 -6.35 17.99
C GLU A 58 8.00 -5.34 17.95
N THR A 59 6.76 -5.74 18.28
CA THR A 59 5.55 -4.92 18.10
C THR A 59 5.64 -3.55 18.80
N SER A 60 6.34 -3.45 19.93
CA SER A 60 6.55 -2.19 20.67
C SER A 60 7.40 -1.15 19.90
N GLN A 61 8.18 -1.58 18.92
CA GLN A 61 9.01 -0.71 18.07
C GLN A 61 8.22 -0.10 16.91
N TRP A 62 6.95 -0.49 16.75
CA TRP A 62 6.10 -0.11 15.63
C TRP A 62 4.89 0.69 16.11
N THR A 63 4.60 1.80 15.43
CA THR A 63 3.43 2.63 15.73
C THR A 63 2.22 2.12 14.97
N ARG A 64 1.12 1.85 15.67
CA ARG A 64 -0.16 1.59 14.99
C ARG A 64 -0.72 2.90 14.45
N ARG A 65 -0.96 2.96 13.14
CA ARG A 65 -1.72 4.05 12.52
C ARG A 65 -3.21 3.80 12.76
N SER A 66 -3.92 4.84 13.19
CA SER A 66 -5.32 4.78 13.59
C SER A 66 -6.29 4.91 12.42
N ASP A 67 -5.91 5.66 11.38
CA ASP A 67 -6.77 5.92 10.23
C ASP A 67 -6.35 5.11 8.99
N PRO A 68 -7.23 4.24 8.45
CA PRO A 68 -7.04 3.51 7.21
C PRO A 68 -6.89 4.38 5.96
N GLU A 69 -7.18 5.69 5.99
CA GLU A 69 -7.08 6.58 4.83
C GLU A 69 -5.71 7.27 4.68
N GLU A 70 -4.88 7.29 5.74
CA GLU A 70 -3.60 8.01 5.78
C GLU A 70 -2.56 7.56 4.72
N TRP A 71 -2.76 6.40 4.08
CA TRP A 71 -1.88 5.96 3.00
C TRP A 71 -1.93 6.87 1.77
N LYS A 72 -3.05 7.56 1.55
CA LYS A 72 -3.22 8.48 0.40
C LYS A 72 -2.22 9.63 0.47
N ASP A 73 -2.01 10.17 1.68
CA ASP A 73 -1.06 11.24 1.94
C ASP A 73 0.38 10.75 1.80
N ALA A 74 0.67 9.52 2.26
CA ALA A 74 2.00 8.92 2.14
C ALA A 74 2.44 8.70 0.68
N VAL A 75 1.48 8.50 -0.23
CA VAL A 75 1.73 8.27 -1.67
C VAL A 75 1.58 9.56 -2.48
N GLY A 76 0.96 10.61 -1.91
CA GLY A 76 0.69 11.86 -2.61
C GLY A 76 -0.45 11.75 -3.63
N VAL A 77 -1.50 10.98 -3.32
CA VAL A 77 -2.63 10.79 -4.22
C VAL A 77 -3.48 12.06 -4.31
N ASP A 78 -3.59 12.64 -5.51
CA ASP A 78 -4.55 13.71 -5.79
C ASP A 78 -5.97 13.12 -5.88
N THR A 79 -6.62 12.98 -4.73
CA THR A 79 -7.93 12.34 -4.61
C THR A 79 -9.03 13.04 -5.41
N ALA A 80 -8.94 14.35 -5.60
CA ALA A 80 -9.93 15.15 -6.33
C ALA A 80 -9.85 14.85 -7.83
N ARG A 81 -8.65 14.95 -8.41
CA ARG A 81 -8.45 14.65 -9.85
C ARG A 81 -8.57 13.16 -10.14
N ALA A 82 -8.14 12.30 -9.22
CA ALA A 82 -8.29 10.87 -9.37
C ALA A 82 -9.77 10.45 -9.43
N ALA A 83 -10.67 11.13 -8.72
CA ALA A 83 -12.10 10.85 -8.76
C ALA A 83 -12.82 11.37 -10.03
N ASP A 84 -12.22 12.28 -10.80
CA ASP A 84 -12.86 12.89 -11.97
C ASP A 84 -12.99 11.88 -13.14
N PRO A 85 -14.21 11.53 -13.58
CA PRO A 85 -14.41 10.60 -14.68
C PRO A 85 -14.03 11.17 -16.06
N LYS A 86 -13.80 12.49 -16.17
CA LYS A 86 -13.46 13.16 -17.44
C LYS A 86 -11.98 13.10 -17.79
N LEU A 87 -11.13 12.72 -16.83
CA LEU A 87 -9.67 12.70 -16.99
C LEU A 87 -9.18 11.33 -17.47
N PHE A 88 -8.13 11.33 -18.27
CA PHE A 88 -7.37 10.13 -18.60
C PHE A 88 -6.49 9.74 -17.40
N ARG A 89 -6.87 8.68 -16.71
CA ARG A 89 -6.27 8.25 -15.44
C ARG A 89 -5.51 6.94 -15.59
N VAL A 90 -4.33 6.88 -14.99
CA VAL A 90 -3.54 5.65 -14.86
C VAL A 90 -3.41 5.32 -13.37
N LEU A 91 -3.88 4.14 -13.00
CA LEU A 91 -3.71 3.56 -11.67
C LEU A 91 -2.75 2.39 -11.75
N GLU A 92 -1.61 2.49 -11.09
CA GLU A 92 -0.72 1.37 -10.88
C GLU A 92 -0.71 0.99 -9.40
N TRP A 93 -0.89 -0.30 -9.14
CA TRP A 93 -0.90 -0.84 -7.80
C TRP A 93 -0.02 -2.09 -7.74
N GLY A 94 0.96 -2.07 -6.84
CA GLY A 94 1.89 -3.18 -6.65
C GLY A 94 2.18 -3.42 -5.18
N GLY A 95 2.67 -4.62 -4.87
CA GLY A 95 3.11 -4.94 -3.52
C GLY A 95 4.10 -6.08 -3.47
N MET A 96 4.92 -6.06 -2.42
CA MET A 96 6.02 -7.01 -2.24
C MET A 96 6.24 -7.36 -0.77
N GLU A 97 6.39 -8.65 -0.50
CA GLU A 97 6.81 -9.14 0.81
C GLU A 97 8.32 -8.96 1.01
N VAL A 98 8.72 -8.46 2.18
CA VAL A 98 10.13 -8.32 2.56
C VAL A 98 10.53 -9.50 3.44
N THR A 99 11.28 -10.45 2.88
CA THR A 99 11.69 -11.70 3.55
C THR A 99 13.02 -11.59 4.32
N ALA A 100 13.77 -10.48 4.21
CA ALA A 100 15.12 -10.36 4.77
C ALA A 100 15.20 -9.52 6.07
N CYS A 101 15.87 -10.09 7.08
CA CYS A 101 16.21 -9.50 8.39
C CYS A 101 17.07 -8.21 8.34
N HIS A 102 17.74 -7.91 7.22
CA HIS A 102 18.73 -6.82 7.15
C HIS A 102 18.22 -5.45 6.69
N VAL A 103 16.92 -5.28 6.44
CA VAL A 103 16.37 -3.96 6.10
C VAL A 103 16.18 -3.15 7.38
N ARG A 104 17.27 -2.56 7.88
CA ARG A 104 17.27 -1.41 8.81
C ARG A 104 16.75 -0.12 8.16
N ALA A 105 16.05 -0.22 7.03
CA ALA A 105 15.33 0.94 6.50
C ALA A 105 14.23 1.24 7.52
N ARG A 106 14.16 2.50 7.96
CA ARG A 106 13.12 3.03 8.85
C ARG A 106 11.74 2.76 8.23
N ILE A 107 11.17 1.58 8.46
CA ILE A 107 9.82 1.24 8.06
C ILE A 107 8.94 1.86 9.15
N THR A 108 8.21 2.91 8.81
CA THR A 108 7.15 3.43 9.67
C THR A 108 5.92 2.58 9.38
N ALA A 109 5.68 1.52 10.17
CA ALA A 109 4.63 0.56 9.87
C ALA A 109 3.22 1.07 10.15
N VAL A 110 2.26 0.50 9.43
CA VAL A 110 0.88 0.34 9.88
C VAL A 110 0.76 -1.07 10.48
N VAL A 111 0.36 -1.18 11.74
CA VAL A 111 -0.05 -2.46 12.34
C VAL A 111 -1.55 -2.66 12.06
N ALA A 112 -1.86 -3.40 11.00
CA ALA A 112 -3.24 -3.79 10.72
C ALA A 112 -3.52 -5.15 11.36
N ARG A 113 -4.48 -5.20 12.30
CA ARG A 113 -5.10 -6.47 12.69
C ARG A 113 -6.12 -6.78 11.60
N LEU A 114 -5.81 -7.74 10.75
CA LEU A 114 -6.76 -8.25 9.75
C LEU A 114 -7.91 -8.95 10.50
N LEU A 115 -8.92 -8.18 10.87
CA LEU A 115 -10.23 -8.71 11.23
C LEU A 115 -10.93 -9.00 9.90
N VAL A 116 -10.84 -10.26 9.48
CA VAL A 116 -11.75 -10.79 8.46
C VAL A 116 -13.14 -10.77 9.09
N ALA A 117 -13.99 -9.85 8.64
CA ALA A 117 -15.41 -9.83 8.93
C ALA A 117 -16.16 -10.69 7.91
#